data_AF-A0A3B9IXU4-F1
#
_entry.id   AF-A0A3B9IXU4-F1
#
_cell.length_a   1.000
_cell.length_b   1.000
_cell.length_c   1.000
_cell.angle_alpha   90.00
_cell.angle_beta   90.00
_cell.angle_gamma   90.00
#
_symmetry.space_group_name_H-M   'P 1'
#
loop_
_entity.id
_entity.type
_entity.pdbx_description
1 polymer ?
#
loop_
_entity_poly.entity_id
_entity_poly.type
_entity_poly.pdbx_seq_one_letter_code
_entity_poly.pdbx_strand_id
1 'polypeptide(L)'
;NTARDWYIFHWNLEFWSGFSEERAAQMKAGEVEFKNEDGTVSKVKLMRDPYIATTTHKYFGMDDLLWNQPMTYDQIKDLPDNKQVNNFIASSPNGWAVVAGYGSARYNTAAGLQAMVYAKETGDLTFANWAKDQMEYILGDNPMGYAYEVGYEYSYASLPHHRSSHCSAKQSMEDPVNQVHTLWGALVGGPDLKDYHLDETKEYIYNEVTDDYNAAFCGDLAGLYHFFGAEGKELADKNYTIEDFNMSENAYAGYDQIDKNGDPLPTGLFVSGGKNQEQEDSVQLKVVVHNRTINPPKFESDLKARYYFNVSEVGGIGALKEPRIDYDQEKSFTDGKNEAVLTGPFKYDDNGTYYVEISWQNCDFYGSRVYQFCLGYEMDADYNKQKWDSKNDYSYADLVSFENENDAAAITDKITLYADGKLVWGVEPDGTTASEEPANSDVLWGDANVDNKVTISDAVAILQSIANKNKYALKPQGEINGDVYDNGSGITGSDASVIQMLDAGIYKQSDLPVKASK
;
A
#
# COMPACT_ATOMS: atom_id res chain seq x y z
N ASN A 1 34.95 -17.43 14.27
CA ASN A 1 34.76 -16.11 13.64
C ASN A 1 33.48 -15.39 14.05
N THR A 2 32.41 -16.06 14.47
CA THR A 2 31.14 -15.40 14.85
C THR A 2 31.28 -14.30 15.91
N ALA A 3 32.12 -14.46 16.94
CA ALA A 3 32.35 -13.40 17.94
C ALA A 3 33.09 -12.17 17.38
N ARG A 4 33.96 -12.38 16.38
CA ARG A 4 34.70 -11.32 15.67
C ARG A 4 33.75 -10.54 14.75
N ASP A 5 32.95 -11.25 13.98
CA ASP A 5 32.05 -10.65 13.00
C ASP A 5 30.90 -9.89 13.71
N TRP A 6 30.44 -10.40 14.87
CA TRP A 6 29.51 -9.69 15.76
C TRP A 6 30.12 -8.43 16.36
N TYR A 7 31.37 -8.49 16.82
CA TYR A 7 32.07 -7.32 17.38
C TYR A 7 32.26 -6.22 16.32
N ILE A 8 32.64 -6.59 15.09
CA ILE A 8 32.81 -5.65 13.96
C ILE A 8 31.46 -5.03 13.57
N PHE A 9 30.40 -5.83 13.50
CA PHE A 9 29.05 -5.32 13.26
C PHE A 9 28.63 -4.32 14.34
N HIS A 10 28.83 -4.66 15.62
CA HIS A 10 28.48 -3.79 16.74
C HIS A 10 29.32 -2.52 16.81
N TRP A 11 30.63 -2.61 16.55
CA TRP A 11 31.52 -1.44 16.50
C TRP A 11 31.14 -0.50 15.37
N ASN A 12 30.84 -1.03 14.18
CA ASN A 12 30.36 -0.22 13.06
C ASN A 12 29.02 0.45 13.40
N LEU A 13 28.07 -0.25 14.02
CA LEU A 13 26.81 0.34 14.47
C LEU A 13 27.01 1.48 15.49
N GLU A 14 27.90 1.30 16.47
CA GLU A 14 28.25 2.36 17.43
C GLU A 14 28.89 3.56 16.72
N PHE A 15 29.85 3.33 15.82
CA PHE A 15 30.52 4.39 15.08
C PHE A 15 29.54 5.19 14.19
N TRP A 16 28.73 4.51 13.38
CA TRP A 16 27.80 5.15 12.44
C TRP A 16 26.59 5.81 13.11
N SER A 17 26.19 5.37 14.31
CA SER A 17 25.17 6.05 15.12
C SER A 17 25.67 7.31 15.83
N GLY A 18 26.95 7.68 15.65
CA GLY A 18 27.57 8.81 16.33
C GLY A 18 27.79 8.56 17.83
N PHE A 19 27.89 7.29 18.24
CA PHE A 19 28.08 6.90 19.62
C PHE A 19 29.51 7.26 20.08
N SER A 20 29.63 8.25 20.97
CA SER A 20 30.92 8.80 21.41
C SER A 20 31.52 8.05 22.61
N GLU A 21 32.84 8.19 22.82
CA GLU A 21 33.51 7.68 24.04
C GLU A 21 32.88 8.26 25.32
N GLU A 22 32.44 9.52 25.28
CA GLU A 22 31.74 10.17 26.39
C GLU A 22 30.39 9.48 26.67
N ARG A 23 29.64 9.14 25.61
CA ARG A 23 28.38 8.41 25.72
C ARG A 23 28.58 7.00 26.25
N ALA A 24 29.64 6.32 25.82
CA ALA A 24 30.03 5.01 26.31
C ALA A 24 30.39 5.03 27.81
N ALA A 25 31.12 6.06 28.25
CA ALA A 25 31.47 6.26 29.65
C ALA A 25 30.22 6.53 30.52
N GLN A 26 29.28 7.33 30.03
CA GLN A 26 27.99 7.57 30.68
C GLN A 26 27.17 6.27 30.82
N MET A 27 27.08 5.48 29.75
CA MET A 27 26.39 4.19 29.81
C MET A 27 27.01 3.27 30.86
N LYS A 28 28.34 3.13 30.89
CA LYS A 28 29.06 2.34 31.90
C LYS A 28 28.84 2.83 33.33
N ALA A 29 28.64 4.14 33.53
CA ALA A 29 28.33 4.73 34.82
C ALA A 29 26.87 4.49 35.27
N GLY A 30 26.01 3.94 34.39
CA GLY A 30 24.60 3.65 34.69
C GLY A 30 23.68 4.87 34.63
N GLU A 31 24.20 6.02 34.18
CA GLU A 31 23.48 7.29 34.13
C GLU A 31 23.92 8.08 32.90
N VAL A 32 22.93 8.56 32.15
CA VAL A 32 23.13 9.14 30.83
C VAL A 32 22.65 10.58 30.82
N GLU A 33 23.44 11.48 30.24
CA GLU A 33 23.09 12.90 30.15
C GLU A 33 22.49 13.23 28.78
N PHE A 34 21.46 14.08 28.75
CA PHE A 34 20.84 14.57 27.51
C PHE A 34 20.64 16.07 27.64
N LYS A 35 20.93 16.79 26.56
CA LYS A 35 20.67 18.22 26.48
C LYS A 35 19.25 18.41 25.95
N ASN A 36 18.38 19.03 26.74
CA ASN A 36 17.02 19.36 26.34
C ASN A 36 17.04 20.53 25.33
N GLU A 37 15.93 20.72 24.61
CA GLU A 37 15.79 21.80 23.61
C GLU A 37 16.00 23.20 24.19
N ASP A 38 15.69 23.39 25.48
CA ASP A 38 15.91 24.63 26.22
C ASP A 38 17.37 24.83 26.69
N GLY A 39 18.26 23.90 26.34
CA GLY A 39 19.68 23.93 26.69
C GLY A 39 20.00 23.39 28.09
N THR A 40 19.01 22.99 28.89
CA THR A 40 19.23 22.33 30.18
C THR A 40 19.72 20.89 30.00
N VAL A 41 20.42 20.34 30.99
CA VAL A 41 20.92 18.96 30.96
C VAL A 41 20.10 18.10 31.92
N SER A 42 19.42 17.10 31.37
CA SER A 42 18.73 16.06 32.12
C SER A 42 19.62 14.83 32.28
N LYS A 43 19.53 14.17 33.43
CA LYS A 43 20.20 12.88 33.69
C LYS A 43 19.17 11.78 33.86
N VAL A 44 19.35 10.66 33.17
CA VAL A 44 18.46 9.50 33.30
C VAL A 44 19.28 8.29 33.71
N LYS A 45 18.83 7.66 34.80
CA LYS A 45 19.37 6.37 35.24
C LYS A 45 18.87 5.26 34.32
N LEU A 46 19.77 4.42 33.85
CA LEU A 46 19.42 3.31 32.97
C LEU A 46 18.56 2.29 33.73
N MET A 47 17.48 1.83 33.09
CA MET A 47 16.59 0.81 33.67
C MET A 47 17.13 -0.62 33.53
N ARG A 48 18.25 -0.80 32.83
CA ARG A 48 18.91 -2.08 32.59
C ARG A 48 20.42 -1.89 32.74
N ASP A 49 21.12 -2.98 33.03
CA ASP A 49 22.58 -2.97 33.05
C ASP A 49 23.09 -2.60 31.64
N PRO A 50 24.03 -1.64 31.56
CA PRO A 50 24.61 -1.22 30.29
C PRO A 50 25.40 -2.36 29.66
N TYR A 51 25.25 -2.55 28.35
CA TYR A 51 26.13 -3.44 27.59
C TYR A 51 27.54 -2.85 27.50
N ILE A 52 28.55 -3.69 27.26
CA ILE A 52 29.94 -3.23 27.11
C ILE A 52 30.07 -2.53 25.75
N ALA A 53 30.13 -1.20 25.76
CA ALA A 53 30.35 -0.40 24.56
C ALA A 53 31.73 -0.69 23.95
N THR A 54 31.74 -0.97 22.65
CA THR A 54 32.95 -1.37 21.90
C THR A 54 33.88 -0.19 21.61
N THR A 55 33.35 1.03 21.63
CA THR A 55 34.09 2.31 21.56
C THR A 55 35.16 2.50 22.65
N THR A 56 35.16 1.73 23.75
CA THR A 56 36.13 1.87 24.86
C THR A 56 37.19 0.77 24.95
N HIS A 57 37.20 -0.18 24.01
CA HIS A 57 38.16 -1.29 24.03
C HIS A 57 39.53 -0.84 23.49
N LYS A 58 40.46 -0.52 24.40
CA LYS A 58 41.82 -0.01 24.08
C LYS A 58 42.86 -1.06 23.72
N TYR A 59 42.52 -2.34 23.80
CA TYR A 59 43.42 -3.44 23.45
C TYR A 59 42.87 -4.17 22.25
N PHE A 60 43.35 -3.78 21.07
CA PHE A 60 43.44 -4.70 19.95
C PHE A 60 44.60 -5.64 20.25
N GLY A 61 44.31 -6.92 20.43
CA GLY A 61 45.32 -7.96 20.53
C GLY A 61 45.99 -8.21 19.17
N MET A 62 46.44 -9.45 18.95
CA MET A 62 47.05 -9.94 17.71
C MET A 62 46.28 -9.56 16.43
N ASP A 63 44.98 -9.27 16.57
CA ASP A 63 44.06 -8.93 15.50
C ASP A 63 44.48 -7.66 14.73
N ASP A 64 44.92 -6.56 15.39
CA ASP A 64 45.34 -5.32 14.69
C ASP A 64 46.61 -5.50 13.85
N LEU A 65 47.47 -6.43 14.27
CA LEU A 65 48.67 -6.82 13.55
C LEU A 65 48.32 -7.66 12.31
N LEU A 66 47.26 -8.48 12.40
CA LEU A 66 46.75 -9.31 11.30
C LEU A 66 45.99 -8.49 10.26
N TRP A 67 45.31 -7.41 10.66
CA TRP A 67 44.56 -6.52 9.74
C TRP A 67 45.47 -5.58 8.92
N ASN A 68 46.63 -5.18 9.44
CA ASN A 68 47.54 -4.22 8.79
C ASN A 68 48.77 -4.86 8.11
N GLN A 69 48.89 -6.18 8.14
CA GLN A 69 49.88 -6.93 7.36
C GLN A 69 49.18 -7.45 6.10
N PRO A 70 49.72 -7.23 4.88
CA PRO A 70 49.24 -7.91 3.69
C PRO A 70 49.39 -9.41 3.95
N MET A 71 48.27 -10.11 4.12
CA MET A 71 48.26 -11.47 4.66
C MET A 71 48.00 -12.45 3.53
N THR A 72 49.06 -12.99 2.94
CA THR A 72 48.96 -14.07 1.94
C THR A 72 48.81 -15.41 2.65
N TYR A 73 48.13 -16.39 2.02
CA TYR A 73 47.78 -17.67 2.65
C TYR A 73 48.97 -18.41 3.29
N ASP A 74 50.18 -18.16 2.78
CA ASP A 74 51.46 -18.72 3.22
C ASP A 74 52.03 -18.08 4.51
N GLN A 75 51.46 -16.97 4.99
CA GLN A 75 51.95 -16.23 6.15
C GLN A 75 51.25 -16.60 7.47
N ILE A 76 50.18 -17.39 7.44
CA ILE A 76 49.51 -17.85 8.65
C ILE A 76 50.13 -19.19 9.05
N LYS A 77 51.14 -19.11 9.93
CA LYS A 77 52.08 -20.21 10.21
C LYS A 77 51.50 -21.46 10.88
N ASP A 78 50.20 -21.47 11.16
CA ASP A 78 49.46 -22.63 11.70
C ASP A 78 48.07 -22.78 11.06
N LEU A 79 47.81 -22.20 9.88
CA LEU A 79 46.63 -22.59 9.11
C LEU A 79 46.91 -23.97 8.54
N PRO A 80 46.32 -25.04 9.11
CA PRO A 80 46.66 -26.37 8.67
C PRO A 80 46.23 -26.47 7.21
N ASP A 81 47.17 -26.86 6.33
CA ASP A 81 46.85 -27.38 5.00
C ASP A 81 46.09 -28.69 5.18
N ASN A 82 44.83 -28.53 5.54
CA ASN A 82 43.93 -29.61 5.81
C ASN A 82 42.83 -29.48 4.76
N LYS A 83 42.78 -30.46 3.86
CA LYS A 83 41.65 -30.69 2.94
C LYS A 83 40.31 -30.97 3.67
N GLN A 84 40.20 -30.63 4.96
CA GLN A 84 39.06 -30.77 5.87
C GLN A 84 38.92 -29.54 6.82
N VAL A 85 39.39 -28.35 6.44
CA VAL A 85 39.03 -27.13 7.20
C VAL A 85 37.59 -26.73 6.85
N ASN A 86 36.65 -27.05 7.74
CA ASN A 86 35.22 -26.78 7.60
C ASN A 86 34.85 -25.34 8.04
N ASN A 87 35.80 -24.40 8.04
CA ASN A 87 35.64 -23.05 8.57
C ASN A 87 35.20 -22.02 7.52
N PHE A 88 34.80 -22.47 6.34
CA PHE A 88 34.23 -21.63 5.29
C PHE A 88 32.71 -21.49 5.53
N ILE A 89 32.16 -20.31 5.23
CA ILE A 89 30.70 -20.13 5.15
C ILE A 89 30.16 -21.19 4.19
N ALA A 90 29.09 -21.87 4.59
CA ALA A 90 28.46 -22.86 3.74
C ALA A 90 28.00 -22.19 2.44
N SER A 91 28.46 -22.73 1.31
CA SER A 91 28.04 -22.29 -0.01
C SER A 91 27.03 -23.28 -0.57
N SER A 92 26.01 -22.76 -1.24
CA SER A 92 25.15 -23.56 -2.10
C SER A 92 25.91 -24.10 -3.32
N PRO A 93 25.30 -25.02 -4.09
CA PRO A 93 25.85 -25.47 -5.37
C PRO A 93 26.16 -24.35 -6.37
N ASN A 94 25.39 -23.25 -6.37
CA ASN A 94 25.55 -22.14 -7.30
C ASN A 94 26.23 -20.90 -6.69
N GLY A 95 26.93 -21.06 -5.56
CA GLY A 95 27.81 -20.03 -5.03
C GLY A 95 27.17 -19.03 -4.06
N TRP A 96 25.92 -19.27 -3.63
CA TRP A 96 25.28 -18.52 -2.55
C TRP A 96 25.91 -18.84 -1.21
N ALA A 97 26.47 -17.83 -0.54
CA ALA A 97 27.20 -17.99 0.72
C ALA A 97 26.33 -17.51 1.91
N VAL A 98 26.02 -18.39 2.87
CA VAL A 98 25.10 -18.06 3.95
C VAL A 98 25.44 -18.70 5.30
N VAL A 99 25.15 -17.95 6.37
CA VAL A 99 25.33 -18.36 7.78
C VAL A 99 24.12 -19.13 8.34
N ALA A 100 22.90 -18.80 7.89
CA ALA A 100 21.65 -19.44 8.27
C ALA A 100 20.57 -19.35 7.16
N GLY A 101 19.69 -20.35 7.06
CA GLY A 101 18.63 -20.37 6.03
C GLY A 101 17.47 -19.39 6.26
N TYR A 102 17.28 -18.86 7.48
CA TYR A 102 16.28 -17.82 7.75
C TYR A 102 16.92 -16.44 7.64
N GLY A 103 16.42 -15.60 6.72
CA GLY A 103 17.02 -14.30 6.42
C GLY A 103 18.44 -14.46 5.87
N SER A 104 18.60 -15.36 4.91
CA SER A 104 19.88 -15.66 4.28
C SER A 104 20.49 -14.43 3.62
N ALA A 105 19.68 -13.68 2.87
CA ALA A 105 20.12 -12.46 2.16
C ALA A 105 20.53 -11.34 3.11
N ARG A 106 19.85 -11.21 4.27
CA ARG A 106 20.26 -10.29 5.33
C ARG A 106 21.66 -10.56 5.86
N TYR A 107 21.99 -11.81 6.14
CA TYR A 107 23.33 -12.13 6.66
C TYR A 107 24.41 -11.96 5.59
N ASN A 108 24.08 -12.29 4.34
CA ASN A 108 24.96 -12.13 3.21
C ASN A 108 25.33 -10.66 2.97
N THR A 109 24.33 -9.79 2.86
CA THR A 109 24.54 -8.34 2.66
C THR A 109 25.19 -7.66 3.87
N ALA A 110 24.97 -8.15 5.09
CA ALA A 110 25.73 -7.72 6.27
C ALA A 110 27.23 -8.00 6.14
N ALA A 111 27.62 -9.16 5.61
CA ALA A 111 29.01 -9.46 5.32
C ALA A 111 29.53 -8.65 4.11
N GLY A 112 28.69 -8.38 3.11
CA GLY A 112 29.02 -7.51 1.97
C GLY A 112 29.37 -6.08 2.40
N LEU A 113 28.55 -5.47 3.26
CA LEU A 113 28.86 -4.18 3.88
C LEU A 113 30.22 -4.19 4.60
N GLN A 114 30.52 -5.26 5.37
CA GLN A 114 31.82 -5.39 6.03
C GLN A 114 32.98 -5.48 5.03
N ALA A 115 32.79 -6.19 3.91
CA ALA A 115 33.77 -6.26 2.82
C ALA A 115 34.00 -4.88 2.18
N MET A 116 32.94 -4.09 1.98
CA MET A 116 33.04 -2.73 1.45
C MET A 116 33.80 -1.78 2.39
N VAL A 117 33.54 -1.88 3.70
CA VAL A 117 34.28 -1.10 4.70
C VAL A 117 35.76 -1.50 4.71
N TYR A 118 36.07 -2.79 4.68
CA TYR A 118 37.45 -3.26 4.60
C TYR A 118 38.17 -2.72 3.36
N ALA A 119 37.53 -2.80 2.20
CA ALA A 119 38.06 -2.25 0.95
C ALA A 119 38.35 -0.75 1.04
N LYS A 120 37.48 0.01 1.71
CA LYS A 120 37.65 1.45 1.90
C LYS A 120 38.86 1.79 2.78
N GLU A 121 39.02 1.08 3.90
CA GLU A 121 40.06 1.40 4.88
C GLU A 121 41.45 0.89 4.45
N THR A 122 41.50 -0.20 3.70
CA THR A 122 42.77 -0.84 3.32
C THR A 122 43.19 -0.60 1.86
N GLY A 123 42.24 -0.27 0.99
CA GLY A 123 42.44 -0.27 -0.46
C GLY A 123 42.49 -1.67 -1.09
N ASP A 124 42.28 -2.73 -0.30
CA ASP A 124 42.28 -4.12 -0.77
C ASP A 124 40.86 -4.58 -1.16
N LEU A 125 40.68 -4.88 -2.45
CA LEU A 125 39.40 -5.28 -3.04
C LEU A 125 39.14 -6.80 -2.95
N THR A 126 39.97 -7.57 -2.26
CA THR A 126 39.87 -9.04 -2.19
C THR A 126 38.47 -9.51 -1.79
N PHE A 127 37.88 -8.92 -0.74
CA PHE A 127 36.52 -9.25 -0.31
C PHE A 127 35.43 -8.51 -1.07
N ALA A 128 35.77 -7.39 -1.72
CA ALA A 128 34.81 -6.61 -2.49
C ALA A 128 34.31 -7.34 -3.74
N ASN A 129 35.19 -8.12 -4.39
CA ASN A 129 34.77 -8.98 -5.50
C ASN A 129 33.80 -10.08 -5.05
N TRP A 130 34.03 -10.69 -3.88
CA TRP A 130 33.07 -11.66 -3.33
C TRP A 130 31.70 -11.03 -3.07
N ALA A 131 31.67 -9.85 -2.44
CA ALA A 131 30.41 -9.14 -2.17
C ALA A 131 29.67 -8.77 -3.48
N LYS A 132 30.42 -8.37 -4.52
CA LYS A 132 29.87 -8.12 -5.86
C LYS A 132 29.17 -9.37 -6.42
N ASP A 133 29.83 -10.52 -6.39
CA ASP A 133 29.27 -11.78 -6.89
C ASP A 133 28.00 -12.19 -6.10
N GLN A 134 27.99 -11.96 -4.78
CA GLN A 134 26.79 -12.23 -3.98
C GLN A 134 25.64 -11.26 -4.26
N MET A 135 25.94 -10.00 -4.54
CA MET A 135 24.94 -9.01 -4.92
C MET A 135 24.35 -9.31 -6.30
N GLU A 136 25.17 -9.71 -7.28
CA GLU A 136 24.69 -10.18 -8.59
C GLU A 136 23.73 -11.37 -8.42
N TYR A 137 24.04 -12.30 -7.51
CA TYR A 137 23.14 -13.39 -7.14
C TYR A 137 21.80 -12.87 -6.60
N ILE A 138 21.82 -11.92 -5.65
CA ILE A 138 20.60 -11.33 -5.07
C ILE A 138 19.75 -10.62 -6.13
N LEU A 139 20.40 -9.92 -7.06
CA LEU A 139 19.74 -9.09 -8.08
C LEU A 139 19.33 -9.87 -9.34
N GLY A 140 19.54 -11.20 -9.37
CA GLY A 140 18.90 -12.08 -10.35
C GLY A 140 19.80 -13.09 -11.06
N ASP A 141 21.13 -13.02 -10.90
CA ASP A 141 22.05 -14.05 -11.43
C ASP A 141 22.08 -15.28 -10.51
N ASN A 142 20.92 -15.94 -10.44
CA ASN A 142 20.69 -17.10 -9.59
C ASN A 142 19.80 -18.13 -10.31
N PRO A 143 19.75 -19.39 -9.83
CA PRO A 143 18.99 -20.46 -10.48
C PRO A 143 17.48 -20.25 -10.50
N MET A 144 16.93 -19.34 -9.68
CA MET A 144 15.51 -19.02 -9.67
C MET A 144 15.13 -18.05 -10.81
N GLY A 145 16.10 -17.28 -11.34
CA GLY A 145 15.91 -16.39 -12.47
C GLY A 145 15.13 -15.11 -12.16
N TYR A 146 15.10 -14.70 -10.89
CA TYR A 146 14.49 -13.45 -10.43
C TYR A 146 15.27 -12.86 -9.25
N ALA A 147 15.16 -11.53 -9.08
CA ALA A 147 15.79 -10.80 -7.98
C ALA A 147 15.06 -11.03 -6.64
N TYR A 148 15.80 -11.03 -5.54
CA TYR A 148 15.25 -11.04 -4.18
C TYR A 148 15.00 -9.63 -3.62
N GLU A 149 15.29 -8.59 -4.39
CA GLU A 149 14.83 -7.22 -4.12
C GLU A 149 13.49 -6.98 -4.82
N VAL A 150 12.44 -6.72 -4.04
CA VAL A 150 11.09 -6.47 -4.57
C VAL A 150 11.09 -5.23 -5.45
N GLY A 151 10.59 -5.36 -6.68
CA GLY A 151 10.55 -4.29 -7.67
C GLY A 151 11.82 -4.16 -8.51
N TYR A 152 12.85 -4.97 -8.31
CA TYR A 152 14.07 -4.85 -9.10
C TYR A 152 13.90 -5.39 -10.53
N GLU A 153 14.24 -4.57 -11.53
CA GLU A 153 14.05 -4.84 -12.96
C GLU A 153 12.64 -5.39 -13.31
N TYR A 154 12.56 -6.42 -14.15
CA TYR A 154 11.31 -6.99 -14.67
C TYR A 154 10.96 -8.35 -14.06
N SER A 155 11.80 -8.90 -13.19
CA SER A 155 11.63 -10.23 -12.59
C SER A 155 12.18 -10.24 -11.17
N TYR A 156 11.28 -10.28 -10.19
CA TYR A 156 11.61 -10.20 -8.77
C TYR A 156 10.65 -11.02 -7.91
N ALA A 157 11.03 -11.28 -6.66
CA ALA A 157 10.16 -11.87 -5.64
C ALA A 157 8.95 -10.96 -5.40
N SER A 158 7.77 -11.43 -5.80
CA SER A 158 6.56 -10.62 -5.95
C SER A 158 5.57 -10.78 -4.80
N LEU A 159 5.79 -11.75 -3.91
CA LEU A 159 4.90 -12.10 -2.80
C LEU A 159 5.59 -11.99 -1.42
N PRO A 160 6.15 -10.81 -1.05
CA PRO A 160 6.70 -10.59 0.28
C PRO A 160 5.67 -10.86 1.39
N HIS A 161 6.14 -11.37 2.53
CA HIS A 161 5.36 -11.58 3.74
C HIS A 161 5.09 -10.22 4.44
N HIS A 162 4.32 -9.35 3.79
CA HIS A 162 4.11 -7.99 4.28
C HIS A 162 2.63 -7.59 4.21
N ARG A 163 2.05 -7.30 5.39
CA ARG A 163 0.59 -7.11 5.56
C ARG A 163 0.05 -5.94 4.77
N SER A 164 0.74 -4.79 4.79
CA SER A 164 0.23 -3.58 4.14
C SER A 164 0.37 -3.61 2.63
N SER A 165 1.38 -4.30 2.08
CA SER A 165 1.47 -4.52 0.63
C SER A 165 0.46 -5.57 0.17
N HIS A 166 0.19 -6.57 1.02
CA HIS A 166 -0.79 -7.62 0.73
C HIS A 166 -2.22 -7.12 0.82
N CYS A 167 -2.49 -6.19 1.74
CA CYS A 167 -3.75 -5.45 1.87
C CYS A 167 -5.00 -6.36 1.89
N SER A 168 -4.91 -7.48 2.63
CA SER A 168 -6.01 -8.45 2.76
C SER A 168 -7.25 -7.84 3.42
N ALA A 169 -8.38 -7.93 2.73
CA ALA A 169 -9.70 -7.58 3.25
C ALA A 169 -10.30 -8.65 4.18
N LYS A 170 -9.72 -9.87 4.21
CA LYS A 170 -10.24 -11.04 4.93
C LYS A 170 -9.36 -11.49 6.09
N GLN A 171 -8.28 -10.77 6.39
CA GLN A 171 -7.25 -11.18 7.35
C GLN A 171 -6.66 -12.57 7.02
N SER A 172 -6.61 -12.90 5.74
CA SER A 172 -6.07 -14.17 5.24
C SER A 172 -4.80 -13.88 4.45
N MET A 173 -3.81 -14.74 4.54
CA MET A 173 -2.59 -14.65 3.72
C MET A 173 -2.80 -15.23 2.31
N GLU A 174 -3.91 -15.92 2.09
CA GLU A 174 -4.26 -16.56 0.83
C GLU A 174 -5.24 -15.70 0.02
N ASP A 175 -5.72 -14.59 0.58
CA ASP A 175 -6.66 -13.67 -0.06
C ASP A 175 -6.24 -12.21 0.21
N PRO A 176 -5.83 -11.44 -0.80
CA PRO A 176 -5.66 -11.85 -2.21
C PRO A 176 -4.51 -12.85 -2.43
N VAL A 177 -4.45 -13.49 -3.61
CA VAL A 177 -3.34 -14.37 -3.96
C VAL A 177 -2.08 -13.57 -4.24
N ASN A 178 -2.21 -12.48 -4.99
CA ASN A 178 -1.14 -11.55 -5.32
C ASN A 178 -1.13 -10.34 -4.38
N GLN A 179 0.02 -9.67 -4.26
CA GLN A 179 0.13 -8.43 -3.50
C GLN A 179 -0.70 -7.32 -4.16
N VAL A 180 -1.31 -6.47 -3.35
CA VAL A 180 -2.06 -5.30 -3.83
C VAL A 180 -1.13 -4.16 -4.18
N HIS A 181 -0.01 -4.05 -3.46
CA HIS A 181 1.00 -3.02 -3.67
C HIS A 181 2.38 -3.61 -3.90
N THR A 182 3.18 -3.00 -4.77
CA THR A 182 4.62 -3.27 -4.85
C THR A 182 5.35 -2.66 -3.65
N LEU A 183 6.05 -3.48 -2.87
CA LEU A 183 6.90 -3.03 -1.76
C LEU A 183 8.33 -2.76 -2.24
N TRP A 184 8.50 -1.73 -3.06
CA TRP A 184 9.77 -1.36 -3.70
C TRP A 184 10.98 -1.35 -2.77
N GLY A 185 12.06 -1.98 -3.23
CA GLY A 185 13.36 -2.00 -2.57
C GLY A 185 13.47 -2.97 -1.40
N ALA A 186 12.39 -3.68 -1.04
CA ALA A 186 12.44 -4.61 0.07
C ALA A 186 13.25 -5.86 -0.31
N LEU A 187 14.34 -6.11 0.43
CA LEU A 187 15.05 -7.38 0.37
C LEU A 187 14.26 -8.47 1.09
N VAL A 188 13.84 -9.51 0.36
CA VAL A 188 13.23 -10.70 0.97
C VAL A 188 14.27 -11.58 1.66
N GLY A 189 13.82 -12.56 2.45
CA GLY A 189 14.69 -13.48 3.19
C GLY A 189 15.76 -14.17 2.35
N GLY A 190 15.49 -14.46 1.08
CA GLY A 190 16.45 -15.06 0.16
C GLY A 190 16.44 -16.58 0.20
N PRO A 191 17.28 -17.25 -0.60
CA PRO A 191 17.17 -18.68 -0.86
C PRO A 191 17.79 -19.51 0.27
N ASP A 192 17.49 -20.81 0.25
CA ASP A 192 18.13 -21.80 1.11
C ASP A 192 19.54 -22.21 0.61
N LEU A 193 20.18 -23.14 1.34
CA LEU A 193 21.49 -23.69 0.99
C LEU A 193 21.50 -24.57 -0.27
N LYS A 194 20.37 -24.75 -0.93
CA LYS A 194 20.23 -25.51 -2.19
C LYS A 194 19.82 -24.60 -3.35
N ASP A 195 19.99 -23.29 -3.19
CA ASP A 195 19.60 -22.26 -4.17
C ASP A 195 18.09 -22.13 -4.40
N TYR A 196 17.28 -22.73 -3.52
CA TYR A 196 15.83 -22.73 -3.68
C TYR A 196 15.18 -21.58 -2.92
N HIS A 197 14.22 -20.92 -3.58
CA HIS A 197 13.36 -19.91 -3.01
C HIS A 197 11.91 -20.17 -3.45
N LEU A 198 10.95 -20.12 -2.52
CA LEU A 198 9.53 -20.26 -2.82
C LEU A 198 8.86 -18.90 -2.59
N ASP A 199 8.49 -18.22 -3.68
CA ASP A 199 7.81 -16.92 -3.66
C ASP A 199 6.31 -17.14 -3.36
N GLU A 200 5.95 -17.14 -2.08
CA GLU A 200 4.59 -17.26 -1.58
C GLU A 200 4.46 -16.42 -0.29
N THR A 201 3.41 -15.59 -0.19
CA THR A 201 3.17 -14.71 0.96
C THR A 201 3.20 -15.46 2.30
N LYS A 202 2.78 -16.73 2.34
CA LYS A 202 2.76 -17.58 3.55
C LYS A 202 4.11 -18.17 3.95
N GLU A 203 5.06 -18.22 3.03
CA GLU A 203 6.40 -18.73 3.26
C GLU A 203 7.29 -17.65 3.87
N TYR A 204 7.04 -17.36 5.15
CA TYR A 204 7.74 -16.32 5.91
C TYR A 204 9.24 -16.59 6.10
N ILE A 205 9.78 -17.76 5.75
CA ILE A 205 11.23 -17.99 5.80
C ILE A 205 11.93 -17.33 4.61
N TYR A 206 11.35 -17.53 3.42
CA TYR A 206 11.87 -17.03 2.15
C TYR A 206 11.48 -15.56 1.92
N ASN A 207 10.25 -15.20 2.29
CA ASN A 207 9.63 -13.92 1.90
C ASN A 207 9.52 -12.89 3.03
N GLU A 208 10.10 -13.14 4.22
CA GLU A 208 10.12 -12.09 5.26
C GLU A 208 10.82 -10.84 4.75
N VAL A 209 10.30 -9.68 5.14
CA VAL A 209 10.91 -8.38 4.88
C VAL A 209 10.94 -7.58 6.18
N THR A 210 12.08 -6.97 6.48
CA THR A 210 12.28 -6.18 7.70
C THR A 210 13.24 -5.01 7.48
N ASP A 211 13.24 -4.07 8.41
CA ASP A 211 14.23 -2.97 8.43
C ASP A 211 15.67 -3.51 8.50
N ASP A 212 15.93 -4.57 9.28
CA ASP A 212 17.29 -5.11 9.45
C ASP A 212 17.81 -5.82 8.21
N TYR A 213 16.92 -6.37 7.36
CA TYR A 213 17.31 -6.97 6.08
C TYR A 213 17.84 -5.90 5.14
N ASN A 214 17.20 -4.72 5.13
CA ASN A 214 17.54 -3.62 4.23
C ASN A 214 18.69 -2.76 4.76
N ALA A 215 18.91 -2.70 6.08
CA ALA A 215 19.92 -1.83 6.68
C ALA A 215 21.34 -2.07 6.11
N ALA A 216 21.82 -3.31 6.11
CA ALA A 216 23.14 -3.62 5.57
C ALA A 216 23.15 -3.73 4.04
N PHE A 217 22.03 -4.15 3.44
CA PHE A 217 21.83 -4.18 1.99
C PHE A 217 22.10 -2.81 1.35
N CYS A 218 21.51 -1.74 1.88
CA CYS A 218 21.77 -0.37 1.43
C CYS A 218 23.26 0.01 1.53
N GLY A 219 23.93 -0.41 2.61
CA GLY A 219 25.35 -0.13 2.82
C GLY A 219 26.28 -0.91 1.87
N ASP A 220 25.95 -2.17 1.59
CA ASP A 220 26.65 -3.00 0.62
C ASP A 220 26.52 -2.43 -0.79
N LEU A 221 25.28 -2.15 -1.23
CA LEU A 221 24.99 -1.47 -2.50
C LEU A 221 25.76 -0.16 -2.65
N ALA A 222 25.79 0.68 -1.60
CA ALA A 222 26.52 1.95 -1.63
C ALA A 222 28.04 1.73 -1.81
N GLY A 223 28.61 0.73 -1.15
CA GLY A 223 30.03 0.38 -1.32
C GLY A 223 30.32 -0.19 -2.71
N LEU A 224 29.48 -1.10 -3.20
CA LEU A 224 29.61 -1.67 -4.54
C LEU A 224 29.51 -0.60 -5.62
N TYR A 225 28.57 0.33 -5.48
CA TYR A 225 28.49 1.52 -6.33
C TYR A 225 29.79 2.32 -6.26
N HIS A 226 30.30 2.63 -5.07
CA HIS A 226 31.52 3.41 -4.91
C HIS A 226 32.76 2.76 -5.59
N PHE A 227 32.94 1.45 -5.43
CA PHE A 227 34.12 0.75 -5.94
C PHE A 227 33.99 0.32 -7.40
N PHE A 228 32.80 -0.05 -7.85
CA PHE A 228 32.57 -0.64 -9.16
C PHE A 228 31.63 0.16 -10.07
N GLY A 229 30.58 0.81 -9.55
CA GLY A 229 29.52 1.45 -10.34
C GLY A 229 29.66 2.97 -10.60
N ALA A 230 30.50 3.68 -9.84
CA ALA A 230 30.69 5.11 -9.97
C ALA A 230 31.40 5.50 -11.28
N GLU A 231 31.30 6.77 -11.70
CA GLU A 231 31.94 7.25 -12.92
C GLU A 231 33.46 6.93 -12.94
N GLY A 232 33.90 6.33 -14.04
CA GLY A 232 35.30 5.90 -14.22
C GLY A 232 35.67 4.55 -13.55
N LYS A 233 34.70 3.83 -12.99
CA LYS A 233 34.86 2.46 -12.47
C LYS A 233 34.44 1.40 -13.48
N GLU A 234 34.71 0.13 -13.14
CA GLU A 234 34.53 -1.05 -14.02
C GLU A 234 33.11 -1.20 -14.59
N LEU A 235 32.09 -0.91 -13.80
CA LEU A 235 30.68 -1.09 -14.12
C LEU A 235 29.94 0.24 -14.33
N ALA A 236 30.67 1.34 -14.53
CA ALA A 236 30.07 2.67 -14.70
C ALA A 236 29.09 2.74 -15.88
N ASP A 237 29.36 2.01 -16.96
CA ASP A 237 28.54 1.93 -18.17
C ASP A 237 27.31 1.01 -18.02
N LYS A 238 27.27 0.21 -16.96
CA LYS A 238 26.14 -0.66 -16.61
C LYS A 238 25.27 -0.08 -15.50
N ASN A 239 25.68 1.01 -14.86
CA ASN A 239 24.92 1.62 -13.80
C ASN A 239 23.88 2.60 -14.36
N TYR A 240 22.61 2.38 -14.03
CA TYR A 240 21.49 3.21 -14.47
C TYR A 240 20.77 3.80 -13.25
N THR A 241 20.56 5.11 -13.25
CA THR A 241 19.73 5.80 -12.25
C THR A 241 18.43 6.20 -12.90
N ILE A 242 17.31 5.87 -12.26
CA ILE A 242 15.99 6.37 -12.66
C ILE A 242 15.81 7.72 -11.95
N GLU A 243 16.05 8.81 -12.68
CA GLU A 243 15.84 10.16 -12.17
C GLU A 243 14.37 10.35 -11.78
N ASP A 244 14.15 11.00 -10.64
CA ASP A 244 12.82 11.32 -10.10
C ASP A 244 11.86 10.12 -10.02
N PHE A 245 12.38 8.92 -9.66
CA PHE A 245 11.56 7.72 -9.52
C PHE A 245 10.40 7.93 -8.54
N ASN A 246 9.19 8.02 -9.08
CA ASN A 246 7.97 8.13 -8.28
C ASN A 246 7.49 6.74 -7.87
N MET A 247 7.74 6.39 -6.61
CA MET A 247 7.35 5.11 -6.02
C MET A 247 5.85 4.83 -6.13
N SER A 248 5.01 5.87 -6.04
CA SER A 248 3.54 5.73 -6.06
C SER A 248 2.98 5.52 -7.46
N GLU A 249 3.47 6.25 -8.46
CA GLU A 249 3.05 6.09 -9.86
C GLU A 249 3.54 4.77 -10.46
N ASN A 250 4.73 4.31 -10.03
CA ASN A 250 5.33 3.09 -10.57
C ASN A 250 4.87 1.83 -9.83
N ALA A 251 4.35 1.95 -8.61
CA ALA A 251 3.80 0.80 -7.89
C ALA A 251 2.57 0.25 -8.60
N TYR A 252 2.54 -1.06 -8.82
CA TYR A 252 1.27 -1.73 -9.00
C TYR A 252 0.44 -1.49 -7.74
N ALA A 253 -0.79 -1.00 -7.90
CA ALA A 253 -1.74 -0.75 -6.83
C ALA A 253 -3.12 -1.21 -7.29
N GLY A 254 -3.55 -2.38 -6.83
CA GLY A 254 -4.84 -2.94 -7.23
C GLY A 254 -5.00 -4.41 -6.90
N TYR A 255 -6.24 -4.88 -6.98
CA TYR A 255 -6.53 -6.30 -6.86
C TYR A 255 -6.64 -6.90 -8.26
N ASP A 256 -6.07 -8.10 -8.42
CA ASP A 256 -6.15 -8.92 -9.62
C ASP A 256 -7.36 -9.88 -9.61
N GLN A 257 -8.10 -9.90 -8.50
CA GLN A 257 -9.27 -10.74 -8.32
C GLN A 257 -10.42 -10.29 -9.23
N ILE A 258 -11.10 -11.26 -9.82
CA ILE A 258 -12.23 -11.07 -10.73
C ILE A 258 -13.52 -11.64 -10.13
N ASP A 259 -14.66 -11.13 -10.56
CA ASP A 259 -15.97 -11.68 -10.24
C ASP A 259 -16.27 -12.94 -11.08
N LYS A 260 -17.46 -13.52 -10.89
CA LYS A 260 -17.90 -14.73 -11.61
C LYS A 260 -18.03 -14.55 -13.14
N ASN A 261 -18.14 -13.32 -13.62
CA ASN A 261 -18.23 -12.99 -15.03
C ASN A 261 -16.85 -12.72 -15.65
N GLY A 262 -15.80 -12.66 -14.81
CA GLY A 262 -14.44 -12.37 -15.21
C GLY A 262 -14.08 -10.88 -15.15
N ASP A 263 -14.96 -10.05 -14.58
CA ASP A 263 -14.74 -8.61 -14.46
C ASP A 263 -13.88 -8.32 -13.20
N PRO A 264 -12.89 -7.40 -13.25
CA PRO A 264 -12.10 -7.04 -12.08
C PRO A 264 -12.98 -6.55 -10.93
N LEU A 265 -12.73 -7.04 -9.72
CA LEU A 265 -13.42 -6.55 -8.54
C LEU A 265 -12.98 -5.10 -8.24
N PRO A 266 -13.92 -4.19 -7.90
CA PRO A 266 -13.58 -2.80 -7.61
C PRO A 266 -12.65 -2.64 -6.40
N THR A 267 -11.80 -1.63 -6.46
CA THR A 267 -11.13 -1.03 -5.29
C THR A 267 -12.04 0.04 -4.67
N GLY A 268 -11.81 0.37 -3.40
CA GLY A 268 -12.59 1.38 -2.68
C GLY A 268 -13.87 0.82 -2.06
N LEU A 269 -14.91 1.64 -2.04
CA LEU A 269 -16.21 1.29 -1.47
C LEU A 269 -17.19 0.90 -2.57
N PHE A 270 -17.81 -0.27 -2.44
CA PHE A 270 -18.80 -0.74 -3.41
C PHE A 270 -19.80 -1.69 -2.76
N VAL A 271 -20.85 -2.02 -3.50
CA VAL A 271 -21.95 -2.86 -3.02
C VAL A 271 -22.12 -4.07 -3.92
N SER A 272 -22.37 -5.22 -3.29
CA SER A 272 -23.00 -6.35 -3.96
C SER A 272 -24.35 -6.67 -3.32
N GLY A 273 -25.27 -7.17 -4.14
CA GLY A 273 -26.62 -7.53 -3.73
C GLY A 273 -26.97 -8.96 -4.10
N GLY A 274 -27.91 -9.54 -3.38
CA GLY A 274 -28.46 -10.85 -3.67
C GLY A 274 -29.94 -10.90 -3.35
N LYS A 275 -30.64 -11.83 -4.00
CA LYS A 275 -32.04 -12.14 -3.73
C LYS A 275 -32.19 -13.58 -3.28
N ASN A 276 -33.21 -13.85 -2.47
CA ASN A 276 -33.61 -15.21 -2.14
C ASN A 276 -35.13 -15.33 -2.32
N GLN A 277 -35.76 -16.30 -1.65
CA GLN A 277 -37.15 -16.70 -1.84
C GLN A 277 -38.10 -15.51 -1.98
N GLU A 278 -38.59 -15.30 -3.20
CA GLU A 278 -39.73 -14.44 -3.51
C GLU A 278 -41.01 -15.26 -3.30
N GLN A 279 -41.86 -14.78 -2.42
CA GLN A 279 -43.16 -15.37 -2.09
C GLN A 279 -44.28 -14.52 -2.68
N GLU A 280 -45.53 -14.92 -2.49
CA GLU A 280 -46.67 -14.14 -2.98
C GLU A 280 -46.80 -12.78 -2.28
N ASP A 281 -46.28 -12.66 -1.06
CA ASP A 281 -46.43 -11.48 -0.20
C ASP A 281 -45.13 -10.75 0.16
N SER A 282 -43.99 -11.27 -0.28
CA SER A 282 -42.69 -10.83 0.22
C SER A 282 -41.50 -11.23 -0.65
N VAL A 283 -40.37 -10.55 -0.45
CA VAL A 283 -39.07 -10.88 -1.02
C VAL A 283 -37.98 -10.78 0.03
N GLN A 284 -37.09 -11.76 0.06
CA GLN A 284 -35.88 -11.73 0.89
C GLN A 284 -34.68 -11.22 0.08
N LEU A 285 -33.94 -10.29 0.67
CA LEU A 285 -32.85 -9.56 0.05
C LEU A 285 -31.59 -9.61 0.90
N LYS A 286 -30.43 -9.50 0.24
CA LYS A 286 -29.10 -9.40 0.84
C LYS A 286 -28.39 -8.20 0.25
N VAL A 287 -27.79 -7.40 1.13
CA VAL A 287 -26.90 -6.29 0.77
C VAL A 287 -25.56 -6.55 1.43
N VAL A 288 -24.48 -6.46 0.66
CA VAL A 288 -23.11 -6.56 1.15
C VAL A 288 -22.38 -5.29 0.78
N VAL A 289 -21.97 -4.53 1.79
CA VAL A 289 -21.06 -3.40 1.60
C VAL A 289 -19.62 -3.91 1.67
N HIS A 290 -18.78 -3.47 0.75
CA HIS A 290 -17.37 -3.83 0.67
C HIS A 290 -16.51 -2.59 0.84
N ASN A 291 -15.51 -2.70 1.71
CA ASN A 291 -14.42 -1.76 1.90
C ASN A 291 -13.11 -2.42 1.50
N ARG A 292 -12.63 -2.01 0.32
CA ARG A 292 -11.34 -2.39 -0.28
C ARG A 292 -10.54 -1.14 -0.62
N THR A 293 -10.55 -0.15 0.27
CA THR A 293 -9.73 1.05 0.12
C THR A 293 -8.25 0.68 0.18
N ILE A 294 -7.41 1.20 -0.72
CA ILE A 294 -5.99 0.80 -0.80
C ILE A 294 -5.02 1.97 -0.71
N ASN A 295 -5.50 3.22 -0.89
CA ASN A 295 -4.65 4.41 -1.00
C ASN A 295 -5.12 5.55 -0.07
N PRO A 296 -4.84 5.50 1.24
CA PRO A 296 -4.42 4.32 2.00
C PRO A 296 -5.61 3.41 2.35
N PRO A 297 -5.37 2.16 2.78
CA PRO A 297 -6.42 1.37 3.40
C PRO A 297 -6.91 2.02 4.69
N LYS A 298 -8.22 2.12 4.83
CA LYS A 298 -8.85 2.78 5.98
C LYS A 298 -10.10 2.03 6.43
N PHE A 299 -10.32 2.04 7.74
CA PHE A 299 -11.63 1.67 8.29
C PHE A 299 -12.67 2.71 7.88
N GLU A 300 -13.87 2.25 7.57
CA GLU A 300 -15.04 3.10 7.37
C GLU A 300 -16.05 2.82 8.49
N SER A 301 -16.69 3.88 8.98
CA SER A 301 -17.51 3.84 10.21
C SER A 301 -18.96 4.24 9.98
N ASP A 302 -19.20 5.11 8.99
CA ASP A 302 -20.45 5.82 8.76
C ASP A 302 -20.92 5.66 7.31
N LEU A 303 -21.51 4.50 7.03
CA LEU A 303 -21.97 4.12 5.69
C LEU A 303 -23.48 3.92 5.65
N LYS A 304 -24.08 4.26 4.51
CA LYS A 304 -25.51 4.06 4.25
C LYS A 304 -25.71 3.39 2.89
N ALA A 305 -26.40 2.26 2.86
CA ALA A 305 -26.82 1.63 1.61
C ALA A 305 -28.32 1.84 1.39
N ARG A 306 -28.74 2.12 0.16
CA ARG A 306 -30.17 2.26 -0.20
C ARG A 306 -30.58 1.22 -1.23
N TYR A 307 -31.68 0.53 -0.94
CA TYR A 307 -32.35 -0.39 -1.84
C TYR A 307 -33.68 0.22 -2.29
N TYR A 308 -33.84 0.42 -3.59
CA TYR A 308 -34.97 1.06 -4.25
C TYR A 308 -35.94 0.02 -4.81
N PHE A 309 -37.23 0.18 -4.49
CA PHE A 309 -38.29 -0.74 -4.85
C PHE A 309 -39.57 0.02 -5.22
N ASN A 310 -40.49 -0.62 -5.95
CA ASN A 310 -41.73 0.00 -6.38
C ASN A 310 -42.92 -0.61 -5.61
N VAL A 311 -43.98 0.17 -5.39
CA VAL A 311 -45.17 -0.29 -4.63
C VAL A 311 -46.46 -0.21 -5.45
N SER A 312 -46.35 -0.02 -6.76
CA SER A 312 -47.51 0.16 -7.65
C SER A 312 -48.42 -1.08 -7.70
N GLU A 313 -47.88 -2.26 -7.44
CA GLU A 313 -48.57 -3.55 -7.43
C GLU A 313 -49.25 -3.88 -6.09
N VAL A 314 -48.76 -3.33 -4.97
CA VAL A 314 -49.27 -3.61 -3.61
C VAL A 314 -50.20 -2.53 -3.05
N GLY A 315 -50.79 -1.68 -3.89
CA GLY A 315 -51.78 -0.68 -3.45
C GLY A 315 -51.17 0.52 -2.69
N GLY A 316 -49.85 0.70 -2.76
CA GLY A 316 -49.11 1.81 -2.17
C GLY A 316 -48.49 1.51 -0.80
N ILE A 317 -47.79 2.52 -0.25
CA ILE A 317 -46.96 2.37 0.96
C ILE A 317 -47.74 1.88 2.20
N GLY A 318 -49.02 2.23 2.32
CA GLY A 318 -49.84 1.89 3.49
C GLY A 318 -50.17 0.39 3.63
N ALA A 319 -49.91 -0.41 2.59
CA ALA A 319 -50.08 -1.86 2.64
C ALA A 319 -48.82 -2.61 3.11
N LEU A 320 -47.66 -1.93 3.16
CA LEU A 320 -46.40 -2.57 3.52
C LEU A 320 -46.36 -2.93 5.01
N LYS A 321 -45.74 -4.08 5.29
CA LYS A 321 -45.35 -4.48 6.64
C LYS A 321 -44.04 -3.78 7.01
N GLU A 322 -43.79 -3.69 8.31
CA GLU A 322 -42.45 -3.39 8.82
C GLU A 322 -41.44 -4.41 8.26
N PRO A 323 -40.30 -3.97 7.69
CA PRO A 323 -39.28 -4.88 7.18
C PRO A 323 -38.80 -5.84 8.26
N ARG A 324 -38.70 -7.13 7.92
CA ARG A 324 -38.13 -8.15 8.82
C ARG A 324 -36.62 -8.21 8.62
N ILE A 325 -35.84 -8.06 9.68
CA ILE A 325 -34.38 -8.23 9.65
C ILE A 325 -34.07 -9.71 9.83
N ASP A 326 -33.40 -10.30 8.85
CA ASP A 326 -33.06 -11.73 8.85
C ASP A 326 -31.62 -11.97 9.34
N TYR A 327 -30.69 -11.05 9.04
CA TYR A 327 -29.30 -11.14 9.50
C TYR A 327 -28.60 -9.78 9.49
N ASP A 328 -27.80 -9.51 10.52
CA ASP A 328 -26.86 -8.39 10.58
C ASP A 328 -25.50 -8.90 11.03
N GLN A 329 -24.51 -8.85 10.13
CA GLN A 329 -23.15 -9.29 10.41
C GLN A 329 -22.43 -8.40 11.43
N GLU A 330 -22.67 -7.08 11.43
CA GLU A 330 -22.01 -6.18 12.38
C GLU A 330 -22.45 -6.49 13.81
N LYS A 331 -23.76 -6.69 14.01
CA LYS A 331 -24.31 -7.17 15.28
C LYS A 331 -23.72 -8.50 15.72
N SER A 332 -23.57 -9.43 14.78
CA SER A 332 -22.97 -10.74 15.08
C SER A 332 -21.49 -10.63 15.45
N PHE A 333 -20.72 -9.80 14.76
CA PHE A 333 -19.27 -9.66 14.97
C PHE A 333 -18.93 -8.90 16.24
N THR A 334 -19.80 -7.99 16.66
CA THR A 334 -19.58 -7.17 17.85
C THR A 334 -20.28 -7.69 19.10
N ASP A 335 -20.93 -8.87 19.02
CA ASP A 335 -21.74 -9.45 20.10
C ASP A 335 -22.82 -8.45 20.59
N GLY A 336 -23.48 -7.80 19.63
CA GLY A 336 -24.57 -6.86 19.86
C GLY A 336 -24.16 -5.47 20.34
N LYS A 337 -22.87 -5.11 20.34
CA LYS A 337 -22.41 -3.77 20.76
C LYS A 337 -22.67 -2.69 19.70
N ASN A 338 -22.55 -3.06 18.44
CA ASN A 338 -22.88 -2.23 17.28
C ASN A 338 -23.86 -3.02 16.40
N GLU A 339 -24.69 -2.32 15.64
CA GLU A 339 -25.59 -2.94 14.68
C GLU A 339 -25.90 -1.97 13.54
N ALA A 340 -26.21 -2.51 12.36
CA ALA A 340 -26.77 -1.73 11.29
C ALA A 340 -28.27 -1.52 11.50
N VAL A 341 -28.72 -0.29 11.25
CA VAL A 341 -30.11 0.11 11.44
C VAL A 341 -30.81 0.24 10.09
N LEU A 342 -31.85 -0.55 9.89
CA LEU A 342 -32.74 -0.44 8.73
C LEU A 342 -33.83 0.60 9.02
N THR A 343 -33.99 1.57 8.12
CA THR A 343 -35.00 2.64 8.22
C THR A 343 -35.78 2.82 6.92
N GLY A 344 -36.93 3.50 7.03
CA GLY A 344 -37.88 3.70 5.93
C GLY A 344 -39.06 2.73 6.00
N PRO A 345 -39.81 2.56 4.89
CA PRO A 345 -39.49 3.08 3.57
C PRO A 345 -39.71 4.58 3.40
N PHE A 346 -38.84 5.22 2.61
CA PHE A 346 -38.93 6.64 2.26
C PHE A 346 -39.40 6.79 0.81
N LYS A 347 -40.27 7.77 0.55
CA LYS A 347 -40.73 8.05 -0.81
C LYS A 347 -39.60 8.65 -1.65
N TYR A 348 -39.30 8.04 -2.80
CA TYR A 348 -38.31 8.55 -3.75
C TYR A 348 -38.97 9.44 -4.82
N ASP A 349 -40.04 8.96 -5.45
CA ASP A 349 -40.76 9.69 -6.51
C ASP A 349 -42.29 9.55 -6.43
N ASP A 350 -42.99 10.22 -7.33
CA ASP A 350 -44.45 10.15 -7.48
C ASP A 350 -44.94 8.95 -8.31
N ASN A 351 -44.03 8.18 -8.92
CA ASN A 351 -44.34 7.00 -9.73
C ASN A 351 -44.43 5.71 -8.90
N GLY A 352 -44.33 5.82 -7.58
CA GLY A 352 -44.43 4.71 -6.65
C GLY A 352 -43.08 4.09 -6.28
N THR A 353 -41.96 4.75 -6.57
CA THR A 353 -40.63 4.30 -6.12
C THR A 353 -40.39 4.76 -4.68
N TYR A 354 -39.96 3.81 -3.84
CA TYR A 354 -39.55 4.01 -2.46
C TYR A 354 -38.18 3.40 -2.24
N TYR A 355 -37.54 3.70 -1.12
CA TYR A 355 -36.33 3.02 -0.71
C TYR A 355 -36.30 2.73 0.79
N VAL A 356 -35.59 1.67 1.16
CA VAL A 356 -35.13 1.46 2.53
C VAL A 356 -33.65 1.83 2.63
N GLU A 357 -33.24 2.33 3.80
CA GLU A 357 -31.85 2.73 4.08
C GLU A 357 -31.28 1.87 5.22
N ILE A 358 -30.17 1.20 4.94
CA ILE A 358 -29.38 0.45 5.93
C ILE A 358 -28.22 1.34 6.35
N SER A 359 -28.15 1.71 7.64
CA SER A 359 -27.14 2.61 8.18
C SER A 359 -26.20 1.86 9.13
N TRP A 360 -24.91 1.84 8.80
CA TRP A 360 -23.81 1.49 9.70
C TRP A 360 -23.28 2.79 10.28
N GLN A 361 -23.56 3.07 11.54
CA GLN A 361 -23.12 4.30 12.21
C GLN A 361 -22.18 3.92 13.36
N ASN A 362 -20.99 4.52 13.42
CA ASN A 362 -19.91 4.13 14.34
C ASN A 362 -19.55 2.62 14.26
N CYS A 363 -19.67 2.02 13.08
CA CYS A 363 -19.40 0.61 12.85
C CYS A 363 -18.11 0.48 12.03
N ASP A 364 -16.96 0.51 12.70
CA ASP A 364 -15.65 0.52 12.03
C ASP A 364 -15.37 -0.83 11.34
N PHE A 365 -15.20 -0.83 10.02
CA PHE A 365 -14.77 -2.02 9.30
C PHE A 365 -13.88 -1.78 8.09
N TYR A 366 -12.99 -2.75 7.86
CA TYR A 366 -12.26 -3.00 6.63
C TYR A 366 -12.59 -4.43 6.18
N GLY A 367 -12.81 -4.66 4.89
CA GLY A 367 -13.47 -5.87 4.39
C GLY A 367 -14.96 -5.64 4.15
N SER A 368 -15.83 -6.61 4.47
CA SER A 368 -17.25 -6.52 4.13
C SER A 368 -18.20 -6.58 5.34
N ARG A 369 -19.42 -6.10 5.13
CA ARG A 369 -20.57 -6.29 6.03
C ARG A 369 -21.80 -6.74 5.27
N VAL A 370 -22.33 -7.89 5.69
CA VAL A 370 -23.55 -8.50 5.15
C VAL A 370 -24.76 -8.11 5.99
N TYR A 371 -25.81 -7.67 5.31
CA TYR A 371 -27.12 -7.38 5.89
C TYR A 371 -28.21 -8.09 5.08
N GLN A 372 -29.13 -8.78 5.76
CA GLN A 372 -30.24 -9.49 5.12
C GLN A 372 -31.56 -9.05 5.74
N PHE A 373 -32.54 -8.77 4.89
CA PHE A 373 -33.86 -8.31 5.30
C PHE A 373 -34.92 -8.79 4.31
N CYS A 374 -36.17 -8.67 4.71
CA CYS A 374 -37.32 -9.08 3.93
C CYS A 374 -38.32 -7.93 3.85
N LEU A 375 -38.71 -7.59 2.62
CA LEU A 375 -39.81 -6.66 2.34
C LEU A 375 -41.08 -7.44 2.05
N GLY A 376 -42.24 -6.89 2.40
CA GLY A 376 -43.52 -7.52 2.12
C GLY A 376 -44.71 -6.66 2.53
N TYR A 377 -45.92 -7.13 2.21
CA TYR A 377 -47.17 -6.42 2.50
C TYR A 377 -48.16 -7.28 3.29
N GLU A 378 -49.16 -6.66 3.91
CA GLU A 378 -50.25 -7.36 4.57
C GLU A 378 -51.26 -7.94 3.56
N MET A 379 -51.36 -9.27 3.52
CA MET A 379 -52.38 -9.95 2.72
C MET A 379 -53.75 -9.74 3.36
N ASP A 380 -54.69 -9.14 2.62
CA ASP A 380 -56.10 -9.03 3.03
C ASP A 380 -56.74 -10.44 3.12
N ALA A 381 -57.66 -10.62 4.08
CA ALA A 381 -58.36 -11.87 4.37
C ALA A 381 -59.18 -12.40 3.18
N ASP A 382 -59.51 -11.54 2.22
CA ASP A 382 -60.24 -11.87 0.98
C ASP A 382 -59.33 -12.36 -0.17
N TYR A 383 -58.05 -12.68 0.05
CA TYR A 383 -57.14 -13.27 -0.96
C TYR A 383 -57.16 -12.53 -2.32
N ASN A 384 -57.42 -11.22 -2.29
CA ASN A 384 -57.66 -10.45 -3.51
C ASN A 384 -56.34 -9.96 -4.13
N LYS A 385 -55.87 -10.74 -5.12
CA LYS A 385 -55.17 -10.35 -6.36
C LYS A 385 -53.85 -9.56 -6.32
N GLN A 386 -53.43 -8.99 -5.20
CA GLN A 386 -52.12 -8.35 -5.11
C GLN A 386 -51.08 -9.44 -4.89
N LYS A 387 -49.97 -9.34 -5.61
CA LYS A 387 -48.82 -10.24 -5.50
C LYS A 387 -47.59 -9.37 -5.54
N TRP A 388 -46.64 -9.64 -4.65
CA TRP A 388 -45.34 -8.99 -4.70
C TRP A 388 -44.67 -9.26 -6.06
N ASP A 389 -44.17 -8.23 -6.73
CA ASP A 389 -43.48 -8.35 -8.01
C ASP A 389 -42.21 -7.51 -8.02
N SER A 390 -41.09 -8.11 -7.61
CA SER A 390 -39.80 -7.40 -7.55
C SER A 390 -39.24 -7.03 -8.93
N LYS A 391 -39.88 -7.40 -10.06
CA LYS A 391 -39.36 -7.08 -11.40
C LYS A 391 -39.42 -5.60 -11.74
N ASN A 392 -40.28 -4.84 -11.08
CA ASN A 392 -40.38 -3.39 -11.23
C ASN A 392 -39.50 -2.63 -10.21
N ASP A 393 -38.83 -3.33 -9.29
CA ASP A 393 -37.89 -2.74 -8.36
C ASP A 393 -36.60 -2.37 -9.07
N TYR A 394 -36.21 -1.10 -8.95
CA TYR A 394 -34.97 -0.60 -9.55
C TYR A 394 -33.74 -1.41 -9.11
N SER A 395 -33.60 -1.65 -7.81
CA SER A 395 -32.45 -2.35 -7.23
C SER A 395 -32.45 -3.87 -7.43
N TYR A 396 -33.54 -4.48 -7.93
CA TYR A 396 -33.67 -5.94 -8.01
C TYR A 396 -33.13 -6.53 -9.31
N ALA A 397 -33.09 -5.73 -10.38
CA ALA A 397 -32.89 -6.20 -11.74
C ALA A 397 -31.62 -7.06 -11.93
N ASP A 398 -30.52 -6.68 -11.27
CA ASP A 398 -29.20 -7.31 -11.44
C ASP A 398 -28.89 -8.35 -10.35
N LEU A 399 -29.80 -8.53 -9.40
CA LEU A 399 -29.58 -9.43 -8.27
C LEU A 399 -29.64 -10.89 -8.70
N VAL A 400 -28.77 -11.71 -8.11
CA VAL A 400 -28.76 -13.16 -8.28
C VAL A 400 -29.18 -13.89 -7.02
N SER A 401 -29.65 -15.13 -7.19
CA SER A 401 -30.03 -15.98 -6.07
C SER A 401 -28.82 -16.31 -5.20
N PHE A 402 -28.96 -16.20 -3.87
CA PHE A 402 -27.95 -16.66 -2.93
C PHE A 402 -28.39 -17.95 -2.22
N GLU A 403 -27.55 -18.99 -2.25
CA GLU A 403 -27.87 -20.29 -1.64
C GLU A 403 -27.46 -20.40 -0.16
N ASN A 404 -26.30 -19.88 0.24
CA ASN A 404 -25.81 -19.68 1.64
C ASN A 404 -24.49 -18.86 1.62
N GLU A 405 -24.06 -18.38 2.80
CA GLU A 405 -22.77 -17.72 3.16
C GLU A 405 -22.14 -16.80 2.11
N ASN A 406 -22.21 -15.47 2.30
CA ASN A 406 -21.38 -14.36 1.75
C ASN A 406 -20.93 -14.31 0.26
N ASP A 407 -20.96 -15.40 -0.51
CA ASP A 407 -20.26 -15.64 -1.78
C ASP A 407 -21.22 -15.79 -2.99
N ALA A 408 -22.46 -15.35 -2.85
CA ALA A 408 -23.47 -15.42 -3.91
C ALA A 408 -24.19 -14.08 -4.18
N ALA A 409 -23.49 -12.95 -4.04
CA ALA A 409 -24.01 -11.62 -4.33
C ALA A 409 -23.37 -11.04 -5.61
N ALA A 410 -24.18 -10.45 -6.49
CA ALA A 410 -23.72 -9.75 -7.69
C ALA A 410 -23.32 -8.32 -7.34
N ILE A 411 -22.18 -7.86 -7.83
CA ILE A 411 -21.84 -6.42 -7.79
C ILE A 411 -22.92 -5.68 -8.59
N THR A 412 -23.47 -4.63 -8.02
CA THR A 412 -24.53 -3.84 -8.65
C THR A 412 -24.34 -2.37 -8.32
N ASP A 413 -24.57 -1.52 -9.31
CA ASP A 413 -24.64 -0.08 -9.17
C ASP A 413 -26.05 0.39 -8.78
N LYS A 414 -27.06 -0.48 -8.83
CA LYS A 414 -28.45 -0.13 -8.48
C LYS A 414 -28.77 -0.18 -6.99
N ILE A 415 -27.79 -0.50 -6.16
CA ILE A 415 -27.84 -0.31 -4.70
C ILE A 415 -26.78 0.73 -4.37
N THR A 416 -27.24 1.93 -4.02
CA THR A 416 -26.34 3.07 -3.82
C THR A 416 -25.73 3.07 -2.43
N LEU A 417 -24.45 3.41 -2.33
CA LEU A 417 -23.72 3.57 -1.08
C LEU A 417 -23.36 5.03 -0.85
N TYR A 418 -23.53 5.47 0.39
CA TYR A 418 -23.14 6.80 0.82
C TYR A 418 -22.14 6.69 1.97
N ALA A 419 -21.11 7.52 1.94
CA ALA A 419 -20.18 7.74 3.04
C ALA A 419 -20.22 9.23 3.39
N ASP A 420 -20.32 9.56 4.67
CA ASP A 420 -20.44 10.96 5.15
C ASP A 420 -21.56 11.76 4.45
N GLY A 421 -22.64 11.07 4.08
CA GLY A 421 -23.79 11.66 3.38
C GLY A 421 -23.58 11.95 1.88
N LYS A 422 -22.41 11.62 1.32
CA LYS A 422 -22.12 11.73 -0.12
C LYS A 422 -22.29 10.38 -0.81
N LEU A 423 -22.85 10.38 -2.02
CA LEU A 423 -22.95 9.17 -2.85
C LEU A 423 -21.54 8.77 -3.32
N VAL A 424 -21.09 7.59 -2.90
CA VAL A 424 -19.74 7.05 -3.21
C VAL A 424 -19.77 5.82 -4.12
N TRP A 425 -20.93 5.18 -4.26
CA TRP A 425 -21.11 4.05 -5.18
C TRP A 425 -22.53 3.99 -5.72
N GLY A 426 -22.65 3.60 -6.99
CA GLY A 426 -23.93 3.30 -7.62
C GLY A 426 -24.59 4.49 -8.32
N VAL A 427 -25.79 4.21 -8.81
CA VAL A 427 -26.65 5.12 -9.57
C VAL A 427 -28.02 5.12 -8.92
N GLU A 428 -28.55 6.31 -8.62
CA GLU A 428 -29.91 6.48 -8.13
C GLU A 428 -30.94 6.29 -9.28
N PRO A 429 -32.23 6.02 -8.98
CA PRO A 429 -33.24 5.81 -10.02
C PRO A 429 -33.41 6.95 -11.05
N ASP A 430 -33.07 8.19 -10.69
CA ASP A 430 -33.11 9.34 -11.59
C ASP A 430 -31.86 9.50 -12.48
N GLY A 431 -30.87 8.62 -12.31
CA GLY A 431 -29.60 8.63 -13.03
C GLY A 431 -28.47 9.39 -12.31
N THR A 432 -28.70 9.91 -11.11
CA THR A 432 -27.65 10.52 -10.29
C THR A 432 -26.61 9.47 -9.94
N THR A 433 -25.38 9.64 -10.41
CA THR A 433 -24.25 8.76 -10.10
C THR A 433 -23.43 9.33 -8.96
N ALA A 434 -22.62 8.49 -8.30
CA ALA A 434 -21.53 8.98 -7.48
C ALA A 434 -20.74 10.02 -8.31
N SER A 435 -20.68 11.26 -7.83
CA SER A 435 -19.75 12.21 -8.41
C SER A 435 -18.37 11.64 -8.15
N GLU A 436 -17.57 11.47 -9.19
CA GLU A 436 -16.12 11.32 -9.01
C GLU A 436 -15.66 12.54 -8.20
N GLU A 437 -15.48 12.38 -6.89
CA GLU A 437 -14.40 13.13 -6.27
C GLU A 437 -13.14 12.64 -6.99
N PRO A 438 -12.30 13.53 -7.50
CA PRO A 438 -11.12 13.11 -8.22
C PRO A 438 -10.33 12.23 -7.26
N ALA A 439 -10.21 10.95 -7.60
CA ALA A 439 -8.97 10.24 -7.37
C ALA A 439 -7.88 11.22 -7.80
N ASN A 440 -6.90 11.44 -6.92
CA ASN A 440 -5.74 12.29 -7.14
C ASN A 440 -5.12 11.93 -8.51
N SER A 441 -5.63 12.55 -9.57
CA SER A 441 -5.22 12.34 -10.95
C SER A 441 -4.27 13.46 -11.25
N ASP A 442 -3.10 13.11 -11.79
CA ASP A 442 -1.99 14.01 -12.03
C ASP A 442 -2.49 15.37 -12.53
N VAL A 443 -2.20 16.42 -11.76
CA VAL A 443 -2.67 17.76 -12.08
C VAL A 443 -2.00 18.20 -13.38
N LEU A 444 -2.77 18.21 -14.47
CA LEU A 444 -2.34 18.81 -15.73
C LEU A 444 -2.57 20.32 -15.65
N TRP A 445 -1.59 21.03 -15.09
CA TRP A 445 -1.66 22.48 -14.89
C TRP A 445 -1.99 23.22 -16.19
N GLY A 446 -3.13 23.92 -16.21
CA GLY A 446 -3.64 24.67 -17.36
C GLY A 446 -4.77 24.00 -18.13
N ASP A 447 -5.08 22.73 -17.89
CA ASP A 447 -6.22 22.03 -18.52
C ASP A 447 -7.52 22.27 -17.72
N ALA A 448 -8.03 23.49 -17.80
CA ALA A 448 -9.20 23.92 -17.05
C ALA A 448 -10.52 23.32 -17.57
N ASN A 449 -10.57 22.92 -18.85
CA ASN A 449 -11.76 22.31 -19.44
C ASN A 449 -11.79 20.77 -19.32
N VAL A 450 -10.68 20.17 -18.88
CA VAL A 450 -10.48 18.73 -18.65
C VAL A 450 -10.59 17.93 -19.95
N ASP A 451 -9.93 18.41 -21.01
CA ASP A 451 -9.84 17.75 -22.33
C ASP A 451 -8.47 17.11 -22.61
N ASN A 452 -7.58 17.09 -21.60
CA ASN A 452 -6.21 16.61 -21.62
C ASN A 452 -5.27 17.40 -22.55
N LYS A 453 -5.60 18.66 -22.85
CA LYS A 453 -4.75 19.57 -23.62
C LYS A 453 -4.76 20.95 -22.97
N VAL A 454 -3.60 21.59 -22.91
CA VAL A 454 -3.50 22.98 -22.45
C VAL A 454 -3.50 23.90 -23.65
N THR A 455 -4.61 24.59 -23.86
CA THR A 455 -4.83 25.46 -25.03
C THR A 455 -5.54 26.76 -24.64
N ILE A 456 -5.73 27.66 -25.62
CA ILE A 456 -6.54 28.86 -25.42
C ILE A 456 -8.00 28.55 -24.99
N SER A 457 -8.50 27.35 -25.27
CA SER A 457 -9.85 26.92 -24.86
C SER A 457 -10.01 26.87 -23.35
N ASP A 458 -8.93 26.58 -22.61
CA ASP A 458 -8.90 26.54 -21.15
C ASP A 458 -8.99 27.93 -20.54
N ALA A 459 -8.25 28.88 -21.12
CA ALA A 459 -8.38 30.29 -20.76
C ALA A 459 -9.80 30.81 -21.01
N VAL A 460 -10.44 30.38 -22.11
CA VAL A 460 -11.83 30.72 -22.41
C VAL A 460 -12.79 30.08 -21.39
N ALA A 461 -12.58 28.82 -21.02
CA ALA A 461 -13.38 28.13 -20.03
C ALA A 461 -13.32 28.82 -18.66
N ILE A 462 -12.12 29.22 -18.22
CA ILE A 462 -11.92 30.02 -17.00
C ILE A 462 -12.70 31.34 -17.07
N LEU A 463 -12.55 32.11 -18.15
CA LEU A 463 -13.22 33.40 -18.30
C LEU A 463 -14.75 33.26 -18.37
N GLN A 464 -15.25 32.19 -19.01
CA GLN A 464 -16.68 31.88 -19.05
C GLN A 464 -17.23 31.52 -17.66
N SER A 465 -16.50 30.71 -16.89
CA SER A 465 -16.85 30.34 -15.53
C SER A 465 -16.89 31.56 -14.60
N ILE A 466 -15.89 32.44 -14.69
CA ILE A 466 -15.84 33.71 -13.93
C ILE A 466 -17.02 34.62 -14.31
N ALA A 467 -17.36 34.71 -15.60
CA ALA A 467 -18.44 35.58 -16.07
C ALA A 467 -19.85 35.04 -15.73
N ASN A 468 -20.04 33.71 -15.71
CA ASN A 468 -21.34 33.09 -15.42
C ASN A 468 -21.19 31.63 -14.94
N LYS A 469 -20.82 31.47 -13.67
CA LYS A 469 -20.63 30.15 -13.02
C LYS A 469 -21.88 29.25 -13.10
N ASN A 470 -23.09 29.81 -13.09
CA ASN A 470 -24.32 29.01 -13.13
C ASN A 470 -24.51 28.24 -14.45
N LYS A 471 -23.91 28.71 -15.55
CA LYS A 471 -24.03 28.08 -16.87
C LYS A 471 -22.74 27.41 -17.34
N TYR A 472 -21.58 27.91 -16.89
CA TYR A 472 -20.27 27.50 -17.37
C TYR A 472 -19.33 27.13 -16.21
N ALA A 473 -19.85 26.54 -15.13
CA ALA A 473 -19.03 26.05 -14.03
C ALA A 473 -17.97 25.08 -14.58
N LEU A 474 -16.73 25.25 -14.13
CA LEU A 474 -15.68 24.27 -14.36
C LEU A 474 -15.99 22.99 -13.57
N LYS A 475 -15.51 21.85 -14.08
CA LYS A 475 -15.50 20.60 -13.30
C LYS A 475 -14.56 20.75 -12.11
N PRO A 476 -14.73 20.00 -11.01
CA PRO A 476 -13.83 20.06 -9.86
C PRO A 476 -12.34 19.93 -10.23
N GLN A 477 -11.99 18.96 -11.09
CA GLN A 477 -10.62 18.81 -11.59
C GLN A 477 -10.16 20.01 -12.44
N GLY A 478 -11.07 20.62 -13.20
CA GLY A 478 -10.78 21.83 -13.97
C GLY A 478 -10.53 23.06 -13.11
N GLU A 479 -11.16 23.13 -11.93
CA GLU A 479 -10.86 24.16 -10.92
C GLU A 479 -9.46 23.97 -10.31
N ILE A 480 -8.98 22.73 -10.18
CA ILE A 480 -7.63 22.40 -9.70
C ILE A 480 -6.59 22.65 -10.80
N ASN A 481 -6.77 22.05 -11.97
CA ASN A 481 -5.89 22.19 -13.13
C ASN A 481 -5.77 23.66 -13.55
N GLY A 482 -6.86 24.42 -13.49
CA GLY A 482 -6.93 25.80 -13.94
C GLY A 482 -6.33 26.83 -12.97
N ASP A 483 -6.03 26.50 -11.70
CA ASP A 483 -5.45 27.44 -10.72
C ASP A 483 -3.92 27.53 -10.88
N VAL A 484 -3.50 28.09 -12.02
CA VAL A 484 -2.11 28.11 -12.49
C VAL A 484 -1.32 29.35 -12.04
N TYR A 485 -1.98 30.37 -11.49
CA TYR A 485 -1.37 31.61 -11.00
C TYR A 485 -1.61 31.78 -9.50
N ASP A 486 -0.52 31.77 -8.72
CA ASP A 486 -0.59 31.83 -7.26
C ASP A 486 -1.49 30.72 -6.68
N ASN A 487 -1.23 29.48 -7.14
CA ASN A 487 -2.00 28.27 -6.81
C ASN A 487 -2.50 28.24 -5.36
N GLY A 488 -3.79 27.96 -5.19
CA GLY A 488 -4.53 28.10 -3.94
C GLY A 488 -5.29 29.43 -3.83
N SER A 489 -5.16 30.31 -4.83
CA SER A 489 -5.96 31.55 -4.94
C SER A 489 -7.37 31.30 -5.50
N GLY A 490 -7.61 30.10 -6.03
CA GLY A 490 -8.81 29.74 -6.77
C GLY A 490 -8.78 30.29 -8.19
N ILE A 491 -9.82 29.98 -8.98
CA ILE A 491 -9.88 30.39 -10.39
C ILE A 491 -10.08 31.90 -10.54
N THR A 492 -9.10 32.58 -11.13
CA THR A 492 -9.09 34.02 -11.40
C THR A 492 -8.81 34.34 -12.88
N GLY A 493 -8.95 35.61 -13.25
CA GLY A 493 -8.57 36.06 -14.60
C GLY A 493 -7.05 36.01 -14.86
N SER A 494 -6.24 35.95 -13.80
CA SER A 494 -4.79 35.81 -13.91
C SER A 494 -4.41 34.42 -14.41
N ASP A 495 -5.17 33.39 -14.02
CA ASP A 495 -4.98 32.02 -14.50
C ASP A 495 -5.20 31.90 -16.00
N ALA A 496 -6.30 32.48 -16.50
CA ALA A 496 -6.56 32.58 -17.93
C ALA A 496 -5.44 33.35 -18.66
N SER A 497 -4.86 34.36 -18.02
CA SER A 497 -3.76 35.14 -18.59
C SER A 497 -2.46 34.33 -18.66
N VAL A 498 -2.17 33.49 -17.66
CA VAL A 498 -1.01 32.59 -17.66
C VAL A 498 -1.14 31.53 -18.75
N ILE A 499 -2.33 30.94 -18.94
CA ILE A 499 -2.57 30.00 -20.04
C ILE A 499 -2.41 30.69 -21.40
N GLN A 500 -2.86 31.93 -21.55
CA GLN A 500 -2.61 32.74 -22.76
C GLN A 500 -1.12 33.00 -22.99
N MET A 501 -0.35 33.23 -21.93
CA MET A 501 1.10 33.40 -22.02
C MET A 501 1.82 32.09 -22.38
N LEU A 502 1.32 30.95 -21.92
CA LEU A 502 1.80 29.63 -22.34
C LEU A 502 1.55 29.38 -23.83
N ASP A 503 0.34 29.67 -24.33
CA ASP A 503 0.00 29.58 -25.76
C ASP A 503 0.86 30.52 -26.62
N ALA A 504 1.20 31.71 -26.08
CA ALA A 504 2.11 32.67 -26.72
C ALA A 504 3.60 32.28 -26.64
N GLY A 505 3.95 31.18 -25.97
CA GLY A 505 5.32 30.70 -25.80
C GLY A 505 6.18 31.49 -24.81
N ILE A 506 5.56 32.28 -23.94
CA ILE A 506 6.24 33.02 -22.87
C ILE A 506 6.55 32.08 -21.69
N TYR A 507 5.61 31.19 -21.36
CA TYR A 507 5.78 30.11 -20.38
C TYR A 507 5.76 28.75 -21.06
N LYS A 508 6.40 27.76 -20.45
CA LYS A 508 6.28 26.34 -20.80
C LYS A 508 5.32 25.66 -19.83
N GLN A 509 4.78 24.51 -20.26
CA GLN A 509 3.97 23.63 -19.42
C GLN A 509 4.67 23.27 -18.09
N SER A 510 5.99 23.07 -18.12
CA SER A 510 6.82 22.78 -16.94
C SER A 510 6.97 23.95 -15.97
N ASP A 511 6.59 25.17 -16.37
CA ASP A 511 6.73 26.38 -15.55
C ASP A 511 5.48 26.61 -14.67
N LEU A 512 4.40 25.83 -14.89
CA LEU A 512 3.16 25.94 -14.14
C LEU A 512 3.18 25.05 -12.90
N PRO A 513 2.58 25.49 -11.77
CA PRO A 513 1.95 26.79 -11.56
C PRO A 513 2.98 27.90 -11.30
N VAL A 514 2.68 29.12 -11.77
CA VAL A 514 3.55 30.30 -11.57
C VAL A 514 3.17 31.06 -10.30
N LYS A 515 4.16 31.60 -9.59
CA LYS A 515 3.94 32.44 -8.41
C LYS A 515 3.94 33.93 -8.78
N ALA A 516 3.12 34.71 -8.09
CA ALA A 516 3.16 36.17 -8.17
C ALA A 516 4.56 36.70 -7.80
N SER A 517 5.19 37.48 -8.69
CA SER A 517 6.40 38.23 -8.32
C SER A 517 6.02 39.32 -7.32
N LYS A 518 6.64 39.31 -6.13
CA LYS A 518 6.46 40.35 -5.09
C LYS A 518 6.79 41.75 -5.57
#